data_AF-A0A091AIQ7-F1
#
_entry.id   AF-A0A091AIQ7-F1
#
_cell.length_a   1.000
_cell.length_b   1.000
_cell.length_c   1.000
_cell.angle_alpha   90.00
_cell.angle_beta   90.00
_cell.angle_gamma   90.00
#
_symmetry.space_group_name_H-M   'P 1'
#
loop_
_entity.id
_entity.type
_entity.pdbx_description
1 polymer ?
#
loop_
_entity_poly.entity_id
_entity_poly.type
_entity_poly.pdbx_seq_one_letter_code
_entity_poly.pdbx_strand_id
1 'polypeptide(L)'
;MYAVLRKLRVNLFLAVAVAYLFTFLPFHYFRLGHTFYTGYFFIPLWIYYLLLLLHNKKPLFFKGGVNEGRYSFDYSKKNLGIIAVLILSSTWNFYYTFFLVCLVAFTLVSSYLYHKNRYHVYSALLVFAFAVVPFAMNMLPYKIYEHTYGKNLSIAQRNPIEAETLGLKIIQLVLPVTQHHSKKIADFKDGYNKNTLLDNESRDASLGFIATLGFLILVFVVFFQSHFSKTLGRLSQLNLVALLLSTVGGFGVVFAYLVTPQIRAYNRISVFIATLAFMALAIVINRVVRNHVHKRVYENILFFLLASAIGAFGIWDQIPKNAKMGTWENSKTEFISDKNFVKIIEENLHEKENFMIIQFPYMPYPENGPIHRMRDYEQIYGYL
;
A
#
# COMPACT_ATOMS: atom_id res chain seq x y z
N MET A 1 9.20 3.24 -6.24
CA MET A 1 9.63 1.98 -6.89
C MET A 1 10.96 2.13 -7.64
N TYR A 2 11.07 3.02 -8.64
CA TYR A 2 12.27 3.20 -9.47
C TYR A 2 13.58 3.28 -8.68
N ALA A 3 13.67 4.22 -7.73
CA ALA A 3 14.88 4.42 -6.93
C ALA A 3 15.35 3.15 -6.19
N VAL A 4 14.40 2.35 -5.70
CA VAL A 4 14.68 1.08 -4.99
C VAL A 4 15.24 0.04 -5.95
N LEU A 5 14.61 -0.16 -7.11
CA LEU A 5 15.10 -1.10 -8.12
C LEU A 5 16.52 -0.73 -8.61
N ARG A 6 16.81 0.58 -8.73
CA ARG A 6 18.16 1.06 -9.03
C ARG A 6 19.16 0.73 -7.91
N LYS A 7 18.78 0.86 -6.63
CA LYS A 7 19.62 0.43 -5.50
C LYS A 7 19.84 -1.09 -5.48
N LEU A 8 18.87 -1.87 -5.96
CA LEU A 8 18.97 -3.32 -6.16
C LEU A 8 19.71 -3.71 -7.46
N ARG A 9 20.31 -2.74 -8.17
CA ARG A 9 21.13 -2.92 -9.40
C ARG A 9 20.35 -3.52 -10.59
N VAL A 10 19.04 -3.31 -10.64
CA VAL A 10 18.18 -3.64 -11.79
C VAL A 10 18.47 -2.69 -12.96
N ASN A 11 18.43 -3.19 -14.19
CA ASN A 11 18.59 -2.41 -15.42
C ASN A 11 17.67 -1.18 -15.47
N LEU A 12 18.10 -0.13 -16.16
CA LEU A 12 17.41 1.16 -16.22
C LEU A 12 16.01 1.03 -16.82
N PHE A 13 15.91 0.43 -18.02
CA PHE A 13 14.65 0.31 -18.76
C PHE A 13 13.62 -0.51 -17.97
N LEU A 14 14.05 -1.66 -17.44
CA LEU A 14 13.20 -2.50 -16.62
C LEU A 14 12.75 -1.80 -15.32
N ALA A 15 13.65 -1.05 -14.66
CA ALA A 15 13.30 -0.29 -13.46
C ALA A 15 12.27 0.81 -13.75
N VAL A 16 12.35 1.47 -14.91
CA VAL A 16 11.36 2.47 -15.36
C VAL A 16 10.02 1.79 -15.62
N ALA A 17 9.98 0.72 -16.43
CA ALA A 17 8.74 0.01 -16.76
C ALA A 17 8.01 -0.51 -15.52
N VAL A 18 8.74 -1.18 -14.60
CA VAL A 18 8.13 -1.69 -13.36
C VAL A 18 7.69 -0.56 -12.43
N ALA A 19 8.42 0.55 -12.38
CA ALA A 19 7.98 1.71 -11.59
C ALA A 19 6.72 2.35 -12.17
N TYR A 20 6.61 2.41 -13.51
CA TYR A 20 5.44 2.91 -14.21
C TYR A 20 4.22 2.02 -13.95
N LEU A 21 4.34 0.70 -14.07
CA LEU A 21 3.27 -0.24 -13.73
C LEU A 21 2.85 -0.16 -12.25
N PHE A 22 3.80 0.05 -11.33
CA PHE A 22 3.47 0.25 -9.93
C PHE A 22 2.61 1.51 -9.70
N THR A 23 2.84 2.58 -10.46
CA THR A 23 2.00 3.79 -10.42
C THR A 23 0.57 3.50 -10.88
N PHE A 24 0.39 2.61 -11.86
CA PHE A 24 -0.91 2.25 -12.44
C PHE A 24 -1.50 0.95 -11.89
N LEU A 25 -1.15 0.59 -10.65
CA LEU A 25 -1.71 -0.58 -9.99
C LEU A 25 -3.25 -0.51 -10.00
N PRO A 26 -3.98 -1.60 -10.27
CA PRO A 26 -5.45 -1.60 -10.28
C PRO A 26 -6.07 -0.97 -9.05
N PHE A 27 -5.47 -1.21 -7.88
CA PHE A 27 -5.85 -0.64 -6.59
C PHE A 27 -5.98 0.90 -6.62
N HIS A 28 -5.16 1.60 -7.41
CA HIS A 28 -5.21 3.06 -7.51
C HIS A 28 -6.56 3.56 -8.01
N TYR A 29 -7.08 2.93 -9.07
CA TYR A 29 -8.30 3.36 -9.75
C TYR A 29 -9.56 3.10 -8.92
N PHE A 30 -9.64 1.94 -8.27
CA PHE A 30 -10.78 1.62 -7.40
C PHE A 30 -10.76 2.38 -6.07
N ARG A 31 -9.66 3.06 -5.73
CA ARG A 31 -9.50 3.83 -4.49
C ARG A 31 -9.40 5.34 -4.71
N LEU A 32 -9.75 5.85 -5.89
CA LEU A 32 -9.77 7.30 -6.15
C LEU A 32 -10.69 8.07 -5.19
N GLY A 33 -11.81 7.46 -4.77
CA GLY A 33 -12.69 8.04 -3.73
C GLY A 33 -12.08 8.06 -2.32
N HIS A 34 -10.92 7.43 -2.12
CA HIS A 34 -10.18 7.39 -0.87
C HIS A 34 -8.71 7.81 -1.12
N THR A 35 -8.52 9.09 -1.40
CA THR A 35 -7.24 9.68 -1.86
C THR A 35 -6.03 9.35 -0.97
N PHE A 36 -6.21 9.20 0.35
CA PHE A 36 -5.12 8.78 1.24
C PHE A 36 -4.60 7.35 0.97
N TYR A 37 -5.41 6.45 0.38
CA TYR A 37 -4.95 5.10 0.00
C TYR A 37 -4.17 5.11 -1.31
N THR A 38 -4.42 6.04 -2.21
CA THR A 38 -3.69 6.11 -3.50
C THR A 38 -2.25 6.62 -3.34
N GLY A 39 -1.94 7.25 -2.19
CA GLY A 39 -0.59 7.69 -1.80
C GLY A 39 0.36 6.58 -1.31
N TYR A 40 0.50 5.48 -2.04
CA TYR A 40 1.29 4.32 -1.62
C TYR A 40 2.79 4.35 -2.05
N PHE A 41 3.29 5.52 -2.43
CA PHE A 41 4.64 5.71 -3.00
C PHE A 41 5.79 5.42 -2.02
N PHE A 42 5.55 5.43 -0.71
CA PHE A 42 6.54 5.08 0.33
C PHE A 42 6.78 3.58 0.49
N ILE A 43 5.80 2.73 0.14
CA ILE A 43 5.86 1.29 0.41
C ILE A 43 7.11 0.62 -0.19
N PRO A 44 7.56 0.93 -1.43
CA PRO A 44 8.82 0.38 -1.94
C PRO A 44 10.04 0.74 -1.11
N LEU A 45 10.10 1.97 -0.56
CA LEU A 45 11.21 2.39 0.30
C LEU A 45 11.20 1.61 1.62
N TRP A 46 10.03 1.41 2.21
CA TRP A 46 9.88 0.61 3.42
C TRP A 46 10.33 -0.83 3.21
N ILE A 47 9.86 -1.50 2.16
CA ILE A 47 10.30 -2.85 1.81
C ILE A 47 11.82 -2.89 1.63
N TYR A 48 12.41 -1.88 0.99
CA TYR A 48 13.86 -1.78 0.87
C TYR A 48 14.56 -1.64 2.23
N TYR A 49 14.03 -0.85 3.16
CA TYR A 49 14.59 -0.73 4.51
C TYR A 49 14.50 -2.03 5.30
N LEU A 50 13.38 -2.77 5.18
CA LEU A 50 13.25 -4.12 5.75
C LEU A 50 14.28 -5.09 5.15
N LEU A 51 14.54 -5.02 3.84
CA LEU A 51 15.60 -5.80 3.22
C LEU A 51 16.99 -5.42 3.76
N LEU A 52 17.26 -4.14 4.00
CA LEU A 52 18.53 -3.71 4.59
C LEU A 52 18.71 -4.25 6.01
N LEU A 53 17.64 -4.31 6.81
CA LEU A 53 17.67 -4.95 8.15
C LEU A 53 17.99 -6.44 8.05
N LEU A 54 17.38 -7.15 7.10
CA LEU A 54 17.51 -8.61 6.96
C LEU A 54 18.79 -9.07 6.24
N HIS A 55 19.42 -8.20 5.44
CA HIS A 55 20.53 -8.56 4.55
C HIS A 55 21.88 -8.03 5.00
N ASN A 56 21.94 -6.84 5.61
CA ASN A 56 23.22 -6.20 5.87
C ASN A 56 24.00 -6.95 6.95
N LYS A 57 25.29 -7.18 6.68
CA LYS A 57 26.21 -7.72 7.69
C LYS A 57 26.39 -6.75 8.87
N LYS A 58 26.28 -5.44 8.61
CA LYS A 58 26.33 -4.38 9.61
C LYS A 58 24.91 -3.92 9.98
N PRO A 59 24.64 -3.64 11.27
CA PRO A 59 23.38 -3.03 11.70
C PRO A 59 23.12 -1.70 10.98
N LEU A 60 21.85 -1.40 10.67
CA LEU A 60 21.46 -0.31 9.77
C LEU A 60 21.86 1.07 10.28
N PHE A 61 21.60 1.35 11.57
CA PHE A 61 21.81 2.67 12.18
C PHE A 61 23.11 2.79 12.96
N PHE A 62 23.99 1.79 12.89
CA PHE A 62 25.18 1.76 13.73
C PHE A 62 26.45 1.53 12.92
N LYS A 63 27.50 2.28 13.25
CA LYS A 63 28.86 2.15 12.72
C LYS A 63 29.78 1.55 13.80
N GLY A 64 30.60 0.60 13.42
CA GLY A 64 31.57 -0.07 14.29
C GLY A 64 32.18 -1.30 13.61
N GLY A 65 33.43 -1.62 13.94
CA GLY A 65 34.09 -2.84 13.50
C GLY A 65 33.45 -4.06 14.16
N VAL A 66 33.23 -5.14 13.39
CA VAL A 66 32.71 -6.42 13.92
C VAL A 66 33.60 -6.96 15.05
N ASN A 67 34.89 -6.55 15.07
CA ASN A 67 35.90 -6.98 16.04
C ASN A 67 36.05 -6.04 17.25
N GLU A 68 35.45 -4.84 17.26
CA GLU A 68 35.70 -3.83 18.30
C GLU A 68 34.67 -3.84 19.44
N GLY A 69 33.58 -4.60 19.31
CA GLY A 69 32.52 -4.74 20.33
C GLY A 69 31.73 -3.46 20.65
N ARG A 70 32.17 -2.29 20.17
CA ARG A 70 31.56 -0.98 20.37
C ARG A 70 30.95 -0.47 19.07
N TYR A 71 29.63 -0.39 19.03
CA TYR A 71 28.89 0.25 17.95
C TYR A 71 28.43 1.63 18.40
N SER A 72 28.64 2.64 17.55
CA SER A 72 28.13 3.99 17.74
C SER A 72 27.03 4.29 16.73
N PHE A 73 26.12 5.21 17.05
CA PHE A 73 25.08 5.61 16.12
C PHE A 73 25.68 6.29 14.88
N ASP A 74 25.21 5.89 13.70
CA ASP A 74 25.70 6.44 12.43
C ASP A 74 24.81 7.60 11.97
N TYR A 75 25.28 8.83 12.22
CA TYR A 75 24.68 10.10 11.79
C TYR A 75 24.92 10.44 10.30
N SER A 76 25.21 9.45 9.45
CA SER A 76 25.38 9.69 8.01
C SER A 76 24.12 10.28 7.37
N LYS A 77 24.28 11.13 6.34
CA LYS A 77 23.17 11.71 5.56
C LYS A 77 22.19 10.65 5.06
N LYS A 78 22.68 9.45 4.76
CA LYS A 78 21.87 8.29 4.37
C LYS A 78 20.92 7.87 5.50
N ASN A 79 21.42 7.67 6.70
CA ASN A 79 20.61 7.20 7.83
C ASN A 79 19.64 8.28 8.31
N LEU A 80 20.07 9.54 8.34
CA LEU A 80 19.17 10.67 8.58
C LEU A 80 18.03 10.72 7.54
N GLY A 81 18.34 10.46 6.27
CA GLY A 81 17.32 10.34 5.22
C GLY A 81 16.34 9.18 5.45
N ILE A 82 16.81 8.02 5.90
CA ILE A 82 15.94 6.87 6.25
C ILE A 82 15.01 7.24 7.40
N ILE A 83 15.55 7.88 8.45
CA ILE A 83 14.78 8.31 9.63
C ILE A 83 13.72 9.33 9.22
N ALA A 84 14.09 10.35 8.43
CA ALA A 84 13.16 11.35 7.93
C ALA A 84 12.04 10.72 7.10
N VAL A 85 12.36 9.77 6.21
CA VAL A 85 11.35 9.04 5.43
C VAL A 85 10.42 8.26 6.35
N LEU A 86 10.94 7.50 7.32
CA LEU A 86 10.10 6.72 8.27
C LEU A 86 9.16 7.62 9.07
N ILE A 87 9.66 8.74 9.58
CA ILE A 87 8.86 9.70 10.34
C ILE A 87 7.74 10.29 9.47
N LEU A 88 8.08 10.85 8.31
CA LEU A 88 7.10 11.51 7.43
C LEU A 88 6.08 10.54 6.82
N SER A 89 6.52 9.34 6.46
CA SER A 89 5.64 8.37 5.80
C SER A 89 4.68 7.68 6.77
N SER A 90 5.05 7.54 8.05
CA SER A 90 4.22 6.88 9.05
C SER A 90 2.96 7.67 9.45
N THR A 91 2.96 8.98 9.25
CA THR A 91 1.81 9.85 9.49
C THR A 91 0.84 9.92 8.30
N TRP A 92 1.23 9.37 7.15
CA TRP A 92 0.46 9.50 5.91
C TRP A 92 -0.79 8.63 5.86
N ASN A 93 -0.68 7.37 6.27
CA ASN A 93 -1.80 6.43 6.22
C ASN A 93 -1.69 5.36 7.32
N PHE A 94 -2.70 5.30 8.19
CA PHE A 94 -2.67 4.42 9.35
C PHE A 94 -2.67 2.92 9.00
N TYR A 95 -3.36 2.49 7.93
CA TYR A 95 -3.33 1.10 7.49
C TYR A 95 -1.94 0.68 7.02
N TYR A 96 -1.30 1.54 6.22
CA TYR A 96 0.04 1.26 5.71
C TYR A 96 1.08 1.24 6.82
N THR A 97 1.00 2.16 7.79
CA THR A 97 1.85 2.14 8.98
C THR A 97 1.63 0.89 9.81
N PHE A 98 0.38 0.45 10.01
CA PHE A 98 0.08 -0.80 10.70
C PHE A 98 0.70 -2.02 10.00
N PHE A 99 0.51 -2.17 8.68
CA PHE A 99 1.12 -3.28 7.93
C PHE A 99 2.65 -3.23 7.96
N LEU A 100 3.25 -2.03 7.87
CA LEU A 100 4.69 -1.86 8.05
C LEU A 100 5.14 -2.38 9.42
N VAL A 101 4.47 -1.98 10.49
CA VAL A 101 4.81 -2.39 11.86
C VAL A 101 4.72 -3.90 12.04
N CYS A 102 3.70 -4.56 11.48
CA CYS A 102 3.61 -6.02 11.49
C CYS A 102 4.78 -6.68 10.77
N LEU A 103 5.19 -6.16 9.61
CA LEU A 103 6.36 -6.66 8.88
C LEU A 103 7.67 -6.39 9.65
N VAL A 104 7.80 -5.22 10.30
CA VAL A 104 8.95 -4.88 11.14
C VAL A 104 9.04 -5.85 12.32
N ALA A 105 7.92 -6.18 12.98
CA ALA A 105 7.88 -7.15 14.08
C ALA A 105 8.45 -8.52 13.64
N PHE A 106 8.08 -8.99 12.45
CA PHE A 106 8.69 -10.20 11.88
C PHE A 106 10.19 -10.02 11.63
N THR A 107 10.62 -8.89 11.05
CA THR A 107 12.05 -8.65 10.83
C THR A 107 12.85 -8.57 12.14
N LEU A 108 12.24 -8.11 13.22
CA LEU A 108 12.83 -8.07 14.56
C LEU A 108 13.07 -9.49 15.10
N VAL A 109 12.05 -10.36 15.03
CA VAL A 109 12.18 -11.78 15.40
C VAL A 109 13.24 -12.47 14.55
N SER A 110 13.19 -12.29 13.22
CA SER A 110 14.22 -12.82 12.32
C SER A 110 15.61 -12.28 12.67
N SER A 111 15.73 -11.00 13.04
CA SER A 111 17.03 -10.42 13.38
C SER A 111 17.58 -10.99 14.68
N TYR A 112 16.72 -11.20 15.67
CA TYR A 112 17.08 -11.84 16.93
C TYR A 112 17.55 -13.28 16.73
N LEU A 113 16.85 -14.07 15.91
CA LEU A 113 17.16 -15.49 15.69
C LEU A 113 18.39 -15.70 14.80
N TYR A 114 18.56 -14.90 13.75
CA TYR A 114 19.60 -15.14 12.73
C TYR A 114 20.85 -14.27 12.92
N HIS A 115 20.77 -13.14 13.62
CA HIS A 115 21.92 -12.29 13.89
C HIS A 115 22.36 -12.42 15.35
N LYS A 116 23.58 -12.93 15.57
CA LYS A 116 24.21 -13.04 16.89
C LYS A 116 24.57 -11.70 17.56
N ASN A 117 24.11 -10.57 17.01
CA ASN A 117 24.49 -9.23 17.47
C ASN A 117 23.24 -8.40 17.81
N ARG A 118 23.14 -7.97 19.08
CA ARG A 118 22.07 -7.13 19.63
C ARG A 118 21.82 -5.82 18.86
N TYR A 119 22.83 -5.26 18.18
CA TYR A 119 22.67 -4.02 17.42
C TYR A 119 21.79 -4.17 16.16
N HIS A 120 21.62 -5.40 15.65
CA HIS A 120 20.62 -5.69 14.61
C HIS A 120 19.20 -5.60 15.16
N VAL A 121 18.98 -6.12 16.37
CA VAL A 121 17.70 -5.98 17.09
C VAL A 121 17.42 -4.51 17.40
N TYR A 122 18.42 -3.76 17.90
CA TYR A 122 18.27 -2.32 18.13
C TYR A 122 17.97 -1.55 16.83
N SER A 123 18.55 -1.94 15.70
CA SER A 123 18.21 -1.31 14.42
C SER A 123 16.75 -1.55 14.03
N ALA A 124 16.25 -2.77 14.21
CA ALA A 124 14.84 -3.09 13.96
C ALA A 124 13.91 -2.36 14.94
N LEU A 125 14.28 -2.27 16.23
CA LEU A 125 13.55 -1.48 17.24
C LEU A 125 13.53 0.01 16.90
N LEU A 126 14.62 0.56 16.37
CA LEU A 126 14.65 1.95 15.92
C LEU A 126 13.72 2.16 14.70
N VAL A 127 13.71 1.25 13.72
CA VAL A 127 12.72 1.33 12.62
C VAL A 127 11.30 1.27 13.15
N PHE A 128 11.02 0.36 14.10
CA PHE A 128 9.72 0.28 14.78
C PHE A 128 9.37 1.60 15.48
N ALA A 129 10.28 2.15 16.29
CA ALA A 129 10.07 3.39 17.02
C ALA A 129 9.84 4.58 16.07
N PHE A 130 10.64 4.73 15.02
CA PHE A 130 10.50 5.80 14.03
C PHE A 130 9.23 5.67 13.17
N ALA A 131 8.58 4.50 13.13
CA ALA A 131 7.27 4.34 12.50
C ALA A 131 6.11 4.56 13.49
N VAL A 132 6.22 4.06 14.73
CA VAL A 132 5.11 4.09 15.70
C VAL A 132 5.01 5.42 16.44
N VAL A 133 6.12 6.02 16.86
CA VAL A 133 6.12 7.25 17.67
C VAL A 133 5.48 8.42 16.92
N PRO A 134 5.83 8.72 15.65
CA PRO A 134 5.22 9.84 14.94
C PRO A 134 3.73 9.63 14.68
N PHE A 135 3.32 8.38 14.40
CA PHE A 135 1.91 8.02 14.29
C PHE A 135 1.16 8.25 15.62
N ALA A 136 1.71 7.79 16.75
CA ALA A 136 1.11 8.00 18.06
C ALA A 136 1.02 9.50 18.42
N MET A 137 2.05 10.28 18.09
CA MET A 137 2.03 11.74 18.24
C MET A 137 0.94 12.40 17.38
N ASN A 138 0.72 11.91 16.16
CA ASN A 138 -0.34 12.42 15.29
C ASN A 138 -1.75 12.14 15.85
N MET A 139 -1.91 11.07 16.63
CA MET A 139 -3.17 10.75 17.33
C MET A 139 -3.35 11.48 18.66
N LEU A 140 -2.32 12.18 19.16
CA LEU A 140 -2.35 12.82 20.48
C LEU A 140 -3.44 13.88 20.62
N PRO A 141 -3.66 14.81 19.67
CA PRO A 141 -4.71 15.82 19.78
C PRO A 141 -6.11 15.20 19.92
N TYR A 142 -6.36 14.13 19.16
CA TYR A 142 -7.61 13.37 19.24
C TYR A 142 -7.80 12.73 20.62
N LYS A 143 -6.74 12.14 21.19
CA LYS A 143 -6.79 11.56 22.54
C LYS A 143 -6.95 12.59 23.65
N ILE A 144 -6.35 13.77 23.51
CA ILE A 144 -6.58 14.89 24.42
C ILE A 144 -8.04 15.34 24.35
N TYR A 145 -8.61 15.45 23.14
CA TYR A 145 -10.02 15.81 22.97
C TYR A 145 -10.97 14.79 23.61
N GLU A 146 -10.75 13.48 23.37
CA GLU A 146 -11.54 12.42 24.01
C GLU A 146 -11.44 12.42 25.54
N HIS A 147 -10.28 12.77 26.09
CA HIS A 147 -10.09 12.89 27.53
C HIS A 147 -10.87 14.08 28.11
N THR A 148 -10.94 15.21 27.40
CA THR A 148 -11.60 16.43 27.86
C THR A 148 -13.13 16.38 27.70
N TYR A 149 -13.62 15.88 26.57
CA TYR A 149 -15.05 15.94 26.20
C TYR A 149 -15.77 14.58 26.26
N GLY A 150 -15.04 13.51 26.59
CA GLY A 150 -15.54 12.15 26.55
C GLY A 150 -15.40 11.50 25.17
N LYS A 151 -15.56 10.18 25.13
CA LYS A 151 -15.50 9.40 23.89
C LYS A 151 -16.79 9.57 23.10
N ASN A 152 -16.67 9.79 21.79
CA ASN A 152 -17.81 9.75 20.90
C ASN A 152 -18.13 8.30 20.53
N LEU A 153 -19.13 7.71 21.20
CA LEU A 153 -19.53 6.32 20.99
C LEU A 153 -20.25 6.10 19.66
N SER A 154 -20.74 7.15 18.98
CA SER A 154 -21.47 7.03 17.72
C SER A 154 -20.56 6.88 16.49
N ILE A 155 -19.24 7.06 16.65
CA ILE A 155 -18.29 7.09 15.54
C ILE A 155 -17.41 5.83 15.56
N ALA A 156 -17.17 5.27 14.38
CA ALA A 156 -16.22 4.18 14.16
C ALA A 156 -16.47 2.93 15.05
N GLN A 157 -17.75 2.61 15.29
CA GLN A 157 -18.13 1.30 15.81
C GLN A 157 -17.80 0.25 14.75
N ARG A 158 -16.73 -0.52 14.98
CA ARG A 158 -16.27 -1.58 14.08
C ARG A 158 -16.43 -2.93 14.78
N ASN A 159 -16.97 -3.91 14.06
CA ASN A 159 -17.06 -5.27 14.56
C ASN A 159 -15.79 -6.06 14.18
N PRO A 160 -15.17 -6.81 15.10
CA PRO A 160 -14.03 -7.68 14.79
C PRO A 160 -14.22 -8.57 13.56
N ILE A 161 -15.45 -9.00 13.27
CA ILE A 161 -15.77 -9.83 12.09
C ILE A 161 -15.47 -9.12 10.77
N GLU A 162 -15.43 -7.78 10.76
CA GLU A 162 -15.08 -7.01 9.56
C GLU A 162 -13.63 -7.27 9.11
N ALA A 163 -12.74 -7.66 10.02
CA ALA A 163 -11.38 -8.07 9.69
C ALA A 163 -11.34 -9.35 8.83
N GLU A 164 -12.32 -10.23 9.02
CA GLU A 164 -12.45 -11.46 8.26
C GLU A 164 -13.20 -11.22 6.94
N THR A 165 -14.33 -10.51 6.98
CA THR A 165 -15.11 -10.25 5.77
C THR A 165 -14.31 -9.42 4.77
N LEU A 166 -13.57 -8.40 5.22
CA LEU A 166 -12.69 -7.56 4.38
C LEU A 166 -11.25 -8.10 4.31
N GLY A 167 -11.07 -9.37 4.64
CA GLY A 167 -9.82 -10.09 4.49
C GLY A 167 -9.38 -10.22 3.03
N LEU A 168 -8.07 -10.44 2.85
CA LEU A 168 -7.48 -10.68 1.54
C LEU A 168 -7.84 -12.08 1.04
N LYS A 169 -8.24 -12.17 -0.22
CA LYS A 169 -8.44 -13.46 -0.90
C LYS A 169 -7.33 -13.65 -1.91
N ILE A 170 -6.56 -14.73 -1.77
CA ILE A 170 -5.39 -14.98 -2.64
C ILE A 170 -5.80 -14.98 -4.12
N ILE A 171 -6.95 -15.57 -4.45
CA ILE A 171 -7.44 -15.58 -5.82
C ILE A 171 -7.73 -14.17 -6.36
N GLN A 172 -8.16 -13.21 -5.53
CA GLN A 172 -8.37 -11.82 -6.00
C GLN A 172 -7.06 -11.13 -6.36
N LEU A 173 -5.92 -11.52 -5.75
CA LEU A 173 -4.59 -11.03 -6.15
C LEU A 173 -4.23 -11.46 -7.57
N VAL A 174 -4.57 -12.71 -7.92
CA VAL A 174 -4.19 -13.38 -9.17
C VAL A 174 -5.14 -13.04 -10.31
N LEU A 175 -6.42 -12.88 -9.99
CA LEU A 175 -7.45 -12.51 -10.96
C LEU A 175 -7.13 -11.15 -11.61
N PRO A 176 -7.55 -10.96 -12.88
CA PRO A 176 -7.31 -9.74 -13.64
C PRO A 176 -8.02 -8.54 -13.01
N VAL A 177 -7.78 -7.34 -13.53
CA VAL A 177 -8.50 -6.15 -13.07
C VAL A 177 -10.02 -6.30 -13.27
N THR A 178 -10.82 -5.75 -12.35
CA THR A 178 -12.28 -5.69 -12.52
C THR A 178 -12.59 -4.84 -13.76
N GLN A 179 -13.53 -5.27 -14.60
CA GLN A 179 -13.82 -4.61 -15.88
C GLN A 179 -12.60 -4.51 -16.83
N HIS A 180 -11.85 -5.60 -16.94
CA HIS A 180 -10.72 -5.74 -17.87
C HIS A 180 -11.13 -5.43 -19.33
N HIS A 181 -10.17 -4.95 -20.16
CA HIS A 181 -10.41 -4.57 -21.55
C HIS A 181 -10.95 -5.72 -22.43
N SER A 182 -10.45 -6.94 -22.22
CA SER A 182 -10.96 -8.16 -22.84
C SER A 182 -12.21 -8.68 -22.10
N LYS A 183 -13.33 -8.78 -22.83
CA LYS A 183 -14.63 -9.23 -22.29
C LYS A 183 -14.55 -10.63 -21.66
N LYS A 184 -13.90 -11.59 -22.31
CA LYS A 184 -13.75 -12.97 -21.78
C LYS A 184 -13.04 -13.00 -20.42
N ILE A 185 -12.02 -12.15 -20.27
CA ILE A 185 -11.21 -12.05 -19.03
C ILE A 185 -12.04 -11.37 -17.93
N ALA A 186 -12.81 -10.33 -18.27
CA ALA A 186 -13.73 -9.68 -17.35
C ALA A 186 -14.85 -10.64 -16.89
N ASP A 187 -15.50 -11.34 -17.83
CA ASP A 187 -16.58 -12.28 -17.56
C ASP A 187 -16.11 -13.43 -16.64
N PHE A 188 -14.86 -13.89 -16.79
CA PHE A 188 -14.26 -14.89 -15.89
C PHE A 188 -14.17 -14.39 -14.44
N LYS A 189 -13.64 -13.18 -14.23
CA LYS A 189 -13.57 -12.58 -12.90
C LYS A 189 -14.96 -12.30 -12.33
N ASP A 190 -15.89 -11.82 -13.15
CA ASP A 190 -17.26 -11.56 -12.72
C ASP A 190 -18.01 -12.85 -12.36
N GLY A 191 -17.74 -13.95 -13.06
CA GLY A 191 -18.23 -15.27 -12.71
C GLY A 191 -17.77 -15.72 -11.32
N TYR A 192 -16.51 -15.47 -10.96
CA TYR A 192 -16.02 -15.73 -9.60
C TYR A 192 -16.69 -14.80 -8.57
N ASN A 193 -16.74 -13.50 -8.85
CA ASN A 193 -17.26 -12.50 -7.91
C ASN A 193 -18.75 -12.69 -7.59
N LYS A 194 -19.55 -13.12 -8.57
CA LYS A 194 -21.00 -13.38 -8.36
C LYS A 194 -21.28 -14.60 -7.50
N ASN A 195 -20.36 -15.56 -7.46
CA ASN A 195 -20.58 -16.85 -6.79
C ASN A 195 -19.87 -16.97 -5.43
N THR A 196 -19.06 -15.97 -5.04
CA THR A 196 -18.39 -15.99 -3.75
C THR A 196 -19.28 -15.48 -2.63
N LEU A 197 -19.16 -16.09 -1.44
CA LEU A 197 -19.79 -15.64 -0.20
C LEU A 197 -19.32 -14.25 0.24
N LEU A 198 -18.02 -13.96 0.05
CA LEU A 198 -17.42 -12.67 0.37
C LEU A 198 -17.15 -11.88 -0.92
N ASP A 199 -18.17 -11.15 -1.37
CA ASP A 199 -18.07 -10.17 -2.45
C ASP A 199 -18.11 -8.75 -1.89
N ASN A 200 -16.95 -8.11 -1.85
CA ASN A 200 -16.77 -6.81 -1.24
C ASN A 200 -15.52 -6.13 -1.82
N GLU A 201 -14.99 -5.13 -1.11
CA GLU A 201 -13.82 -4.35 -1.50
C GLU A 201 -12.54 -5.19 -1.73
N SER A 202 -12.52 -6.46 -1.31
CA SER A 202 -11.44 -7.42 -1.63
C SER A 202 -11.31 -7.69 -3.13
N ARG A 203 -12.37 -7.47 -3.92
CA ARG A 203 -12.38 -7.57 -5.40
C ARG A 203 -11.36 -6.63 -6.07
N ASP A 204 -11.04 -5.54 -5.41
CA ASP A 204 -10.14 -4.49 -5.92
C ASP A 204 -8.66 -4.75 -5.57
N ALA A 205 -8.35 -5.90 -4.97
CA ALA A 205 -7.00 -6.29 -4.56
C ALA A 205 -6.12 -6.85 -5.69
N SER A 206 -6.60 -6.84 -6.93
CA SER A 206 -5.89 -7.39 -8.09
C SER A 206 -4.52 -6.74 -8.29
N LEU A 207 -3.50 -7.59 -8.48
CA LEU A 207 -2.12 -7.14 -8.70
C LEU A 207 -1.86 -6.74 -10.16
N GLY A 208 -2.64 -7.30 -11.08
CA GLY A 208 -2.34 -7.33 -12.51
C GLY A 208 -1.36 -8.45 -12.85
N PHE A 209 -1.44 -8.95 -14.08
CA PHE A 209 -0.77 -10.13 -14.58
C PHE A 209 0.74 -10.12 -14.34
N ILE A 210 1.41 -8.99 -14.63
CA ILE A 210 2.86 -8.86 -14.44
C ILE A 210 3.23 -9.04 -12.96
N ALA A 211 2.54 -8.37 -12.04
CA ALA A 211 2.78 -8.55 -10.61
C ALA A 211 2.35 -9.94 -10.12
N THR A 212 1.30 -10.54 -10.69
CA THR A 212 0.90 -11.93 -10.41
C THR A 212 2.04 -12.91 -10.69
N LEU A 213 2.77 -12.78 -11.80
CA LEU A 213 3.95 -13.62 -12.06
C LEU A 213 5.02 -13.46 -10.96
N GLY A 214 5.28 -12.22 -10.54
CA GLY A 214 6.18 -11.94 -9.41
C GLY A 214 5.70 -12.55 -8.09
N PHE A 215 4.39 -12.52 -7.84
CA PHE A 215 3.78 -13.12 -6.66
C PHE A 215 3.93 -14.64 -6.65
N LEU A 216 3.66 -15.31 -7.77
CA LEU A 216 3.84 -16.75 -7.91
C LEU A 216 5.30 -17.17 -7.73
N ILE A 217 6.25 -16.37 -8.27
CA ILE A 217 7.69 -16.57 -8.00
C ILE A 217 7.96 -16.50 -6.50
N LEU A 218 7.40 -15.53 -5.77
CA LEU A 218 7.62 -15.42 -4.32
C LEU A 218 7.03 -16.60 -3.55
N VAL A 219 5.83 -17.07 -3.92
CA VAL A 219 5.25 -18.27 -3.34
C VAL A 219 6.13 -19.48 -3.61
N PHE A 220 6.66 -19.64 -4.82
CA PHE A 220 7.58 -20.73 -5.13
C PHE A 220 8.89 -20.65 -4.34
N VAL A 221 9.52 -19.48 -4.31
CA VAL A 221 10.82 -19.26 -3.65
C VAL A 221 10.77 -19.55 -2.16
N VAL A 222 9.62 -19.37 -1.49
CA VAL A 222 9.51 -19.60 -0.05
C VAL A 222 9.82 -21.04 0.33
N PHE A 223 9.53 -22.01 -0.56
CA PHE A 223 9.80 -23.43 -0.36
C PHE A 223 11.22 -23.84 -0.79
N PHE A 224 11.82 -23.12 -1.75
CA PHE A 224 13.12 -23.48 -2.36
C PHE A 224 14.22 -22.45 -2.09
N GLN A 225 14.22 -21.84 -0.90
CA GLN A 225 15.07 -20.68 -0.57
C GLN A 225 16.58 -20.94 -0.81
N SER A 226 17.05 -22.18 -0.68
CA SER A 226 18.45 -22.58 -0.91
C SER A 226 18.92 -22.36 -2.35
N HIS A 227 18.01 -22.46 -3.33
CA HIS A 227 18.34 -22.34 -4.77
C HIS A 227 18.29 -20.89 -5.27
N PHE A 228 17.78 -19.96 -4.46
CA PHE A 228 17.61 -18.57 -4.85
C PHE A 228 18.52 -17.64 -4.04
N SER A 229 18.76 -16.44 -4.58
CA SER A 229 19.52 -15.43 -3.83
C SER A 229 18.83 -15.05 -2.54
N LYS A 230 19.62 -14.77 -1.49
CA LYS A 230 19.14 -14.32 -0.17
C LYS A 230 18.10 -13.19 -0.26
N THR A 231 18.28 -12.22 -1.15
CA THR A 231 17.30 -11.12 -1.34
C THR A 231 15.91 -11.62 -1.73
N LEU A 232 15.84 -12.56 -2.67
CA LEU A 232 14.56 -13.13 -3.13
C LEU A 232 13.94 -14.00 -2.03
N GLY A 233 14.76 -14.75 -1.30
CA GLY A 233 14.31 -15.47 -0.10
C GLY A 233 13.69 -14.55 0.95
N ARG A 234 14.33 -13.41 1.27
CA ARG A 234 13.76 -12.43 2.22
C ARG A 234 12.48 -11.78 1.70
N LEU A 235 12.42 -11.43 0.41
CA LEU A 235 11.18 -10.95 -0.21
C LEU A 235 10.05 -11.98 -0.10
N SER A 236 10.34 -13.28 -0.29
CA SER A 236 9.35 -14.35 -0.17
C SER A 236 8.85 -14.54 1.26
N GLN A 237 9.73 -14.39 2.26
CA GLN A 237 9.37 -14.43 3.67
C GLN A 237 8.45 -13.26 4.04
N LEU A 238 8.77 -12.03 3.62
CA LEU A 238 7.91 -10.87 3.83
C LEU A 238 6.54 -11.04 3.15
N ASN A 239 6.52 -11.61 1.94
CA ASN A 239 5.28 -11.90 1.22
C ASN A 239 4.43 -12.93 1.96
N LEU A 240 5.04 -13.99 2.48
CA LEU A 240 4.35 -15.01 3.28
C LEU A 240 3.74 -14.39 4.55
N VAL A 241 4.49 -13.55 5.26
CA VAL A 241 3.98 -12.85 6.44
C VAL A 241 2.81 -11.94 6.08
N ALA A 242 2.90 -11.20 4.98
CA ALA A 242 1.80 -10.37 4.49
C ALA A 242 0.55 -11.20 4.19
N LEU A 243 0.68 -12.38 3.59
CA LEU A 243 -0.43 -13.30 3.33
C LEU A 243 -1.03 -13.85 4.64
N LEU A 244 -0.21 -14.39 5.54
CA LEU A 244 -0.68 -14.96 6.81
C LEU A 244 -1.36 -13.91 7.69
N LEU A 245 -0.90 -12.66 7.63
CA LEU A 245 -1.52 -11.56 8.35
C LEU A 245 -2.90 -11.21 7.79
N SER A 246 -3.05 -11.19 6.48
CA SER A 246 -4.18 -10.51 5.82
C SER A 246 -5.24 -11.40 5.24
N THR A 247 -4.94 -12.68 5.03
CA THR A 247 -5.90 -13.61 4.41
C THR A 247 -7.16 -13.77 5.25
N VAL A 248 -8.27 -14.12 4.62
CA VAL A 248 -9.52 -14.48 5.33
C VAL A 248 -9.21 -15.60 6.33
N GLY A 249 -9.52 -15.38 7.61
CA GLY A 249 -9.16 -16.27 8.72
C GLY A 249 -7.71 -16.16 9.20
N GLY A 250 -6.94 -15.18 8.74
CA GLY A 250 -5.54 -14.96 9.09
C GLY A 250 -5.30 -14.26 10.44
N PHE A 251 -4.03 -13.96 10.76
CA PHE A 251 -3.65 -13.36 12.05
C PHE A 251 -4.25 -11.96 12.29
N GLY A 252 -4.66 -11.26 11.22
CA GLY A 252 -5.39 -10.01 11.33
C GLY A 252 -6.72 -10.14 12.08
N VAL A 253 -7.42 -11.25 11.89
CA VAL A 253 -8.67 -11.54 12.61
C VAL A 253 -8.38 -11.72 14.10
N VAL A 254 -7.33 -12.46 14.45
CA VAL A 254 -6.88 -12.63 15.85
C VAL A 254 -6.59 -11.26 16.50
N PHE A 255 -5.88 -10.38 15.79
CA PHE A 255 -5.61 -9.02 16.27
C PHE A 255 -6.90 -8.20 16.46
N ALA A 256 -7.89 -8.34 15.56
CA ALA A 256 -9.15 -7.64 15.67
C ALA A 256 -9.97 -8.05 16.90
N TYR A 257 -9.96 -9.34 17.25
CA TYR A 257 -10.67 -9.86 18.43
C TYR A 257 -9.93 -9.62 19.75
N LEU A 258 -8.59 -9.71 19.76
CA LEU A 258 -7.81 -9.62 21.01
C LEU A 258 -7.33 -8.20 21.34
N VAL A 259 -7.10 -7.36 20.34
CA VAL A 259 -6.47 -6.04 20.53
C VAL A 259 -7.42 -4.91 20.13
N THR A 260 -7.84 -4.86 18.86
CA THR A 260 -8.73 -3.78 18.39
C THR A 260 -9.32 -4.05 17.01
N PRO A 261 -10.65 -3.90 16.81
CA PRO A 261 -11.31 -4.05 15.52
C PRO A 261 -11.15 -2.85 14.58
N GLN A 262 -10.41 -1.81 14.98
CA GLN A 262 -10.26 -0.58 14.20
C GLN A 262 -9.53 -0.80 12.86
N ILE A 263 -8.70 -1.84 12.75
CA ILE A 263 -8.12 -2.29 11.48
C ILE A 263 -8.99 -3.43 10.93
N ARG A 264 -9.84 -3.12 9.95
CA ARG A 264 -10.76 -4.09 9.34
C ARG A 264 -10.35 -4.55 7.93
N ALA A 265 -9.86 -3.63 7.11
CA ALA A 265 -9.67 -3.87 5.69
C ALA A 265 -8.27 -4.43 5.38
N TYR A 266 -8.06 -5.71 5.68
CA TYR A 266 -6.77 -6.37 5.47
C TYR A 266 -6.43 -6.61 4.00
N ASN A 267 -7.43 -6.64 3.12
CA ASN A 267 -7.23 -6.68 1.66
C ASN A 267 -6.34 -5.53 1.13
N ARG A 268 -6.25 -4.40 1.85
CA ARG A 268 -5.43 -3.23 1.48
C ARG A 268 -3.93 -3.49 1.53
N ILE A 269 -3.49 -4.59 2.15
CA ILE A 269 -2.09 -5.01 2.10
C ILE A 269 -1.66 -5.44 0.69
N SER A 270 -2.61 -5.62 -0.24
CA SER A 270 -2.34 -6.01 -1.63
C SER A 270 -1.28 -5.12 -2.31
N VAL A 271 -1.17 -3.85 -1.93
CA VAL A 271 -0.13 -2.93 -2.46
C VAL A 271 1.27 -3.28 -1.96
N PHE A 272 1.41 -3.79 -0.73
CA PHE A 272 2.68 -4.34 -0.22
C PHE A 272 3.06 -5.61 -0.98
N ILE A 273 2.08 -6.49 -1.20
CA ILE A 273 2.27 -7.72 -1.98
C ILE A 273 2.66 -7.39 -3.42
N ALA A 274 1.99 -6.43 -4.06
CA ALA A 274 2.34 -5.91 -5.39
C ALA A 274 3.78 -5.39 -5.42
N THR A 275 4.15 -4.60 -4.41
CA THR A 275 5.51 -4.05 -4.26
C THR A 275 6.55 -5.17 -4.22
N LEU A 276 6.36 -6.16 -3.34
CA LEU A 276 7.24 -7.32 -3.20
C LEU A 276 7.33 -8.10 -4.51
N ALA A 277 6.19 -8.37 -5.14
CA ALA A 277 6.08 -9.12 -6.38
C ALA A 277 6.78 -8.43 -7.56
N PHE A 278 6.58 -7.13 -7.73
CA PHE A 278 7.28 -6.34 -8.75
C PHE A 278 8.79 -6.35 -8.55
N MET A 279 9.26 -6.19 -7.30
CA MET A 279 10.68 -6.28 -7.00
C MET A 279 11.23 -7.67 -7.33
N ALA A 280 10.52 -8.73 -6.95
CA ALA A 280 10.90 -10.10 -7.20
C ALA A 280 11.05 -10.38 -8.70
N LEU A 281 10.03 -10.05 -9.49
CA LEU A 281 10.04 -10.23 -10.93
C LEU A 281 11.18 -9.44 -11.57
N ALA A 282 11.36 -8.17 -11.21
CA ALA A 282 12.41 -7.33 -11.74
C ALA A 282 13.81 -7.89 -11.46
N ILE A 283 14.05 -8.41 -10.25
CA ILE A 283 15.32 -9.06 -9.88
C ILE A 283 15.54 -10.33 -10.70
N VAL A 284 14.51 -11.16 -10.88
CA VAL A 284 14.60 -12.42 -11.64
C VAL A 284 14.91 -12.14 -13.10
N ILE A 285 14.12 -11.28 -13.77
CA ILE A 285 14.36 -10.90 -15.18
C ILE A 285 15.76 -10.30 -15.33
N ASN A 286 16.16 -9.39 -14.43
CA ASN A 286 17.47 -8.77 -14.48
C ASN A 286 18.62 -9.78 -14.35
N ARG A 287 18.48 -10.79 -13.50
CA ARG A 287 19.47 -11.86 -13.35
C ARG A 287 19.50 -12.76 -14.57
N VAL A 288 18.34 -13.21 -15.05
CA VAL A 288 18.24 -14.12 -16.20
C VAL A 288 18.88 -13.48 -17.44
N VAL A 289 18.54 -12.24 -17.76
CA VAL A 289 19.09 -11.54 -18.93
C VAL A 289 20.61 -11.38 -18.81
N ARG A 290 21.12 -10.93 -17.66
CA ARG A 290 22.56 -10.73 -17.45
C ARG A 290 23.38 -12.02 -17.44
N ASN A 291 22.77 -13.14 -17.06
CA ASN A 291 23.44 -14.43 -17.06
C ASN A 291 23.56 -15.03 -18.47
N HIS A 292 22.64 -14.70 -19.38
CA HIS A 292 22.60 -15.29 -20.74
C HIS A 292 23.15 -14.36 -21.83
N VAL A 293 23.14 -13.04 -21.61
CA VAL A 293 23.58 -12.05 -22.60
C VAL A 293 24.81 -11.30 -22.09
N HIS A 294 25.98 -11.63 -22.63
CA HIS A 294 27.25 -11.07 -22.17
C HIS A 294 27.66 -9.77 -22.89
N LYS A 295 27.18 -9.56 -24.13
CA LYS A 295 27.47 -8.34 -24.90
C LYS A 295 26.50 -7.23 -24.48
N ARG A 296 27.05 -6.15 -23.93
CA ARG A 296 26.30 -5.02 -23.34
C ARG A 296 25.28 -4.36 -24.29
N VAL A 297 25.58 -4.31 -25.60
CA VAL A 297 24.65 -3.76 -26.60
C VAL A 297 23.38 -4.63 -26.71
N TYR A 298 23.53 -5.94 -26.88
CA TYR A 298 22.39 -6.86 -26.95
C TYR A 298 21.66 -6.98 -25.62
N GLU A 299 22.36 -6.89 -24.48
CA GLU A 299 21.76 -6.84 -23.14
C GLU A 299 20.79 -5.64 -23.05
N ASN A 300 21.25 -4.45 -23.43
CA ASN A 300 20.43 -3.24 -23.38
C ASN A 300 19.24 -3.28 -24.36
N ILE A 301 19.43 -3.80 -25.57
CA ILE A 301 18.34 -3.97 -26.55
C ILE A 301 17.29 -4.92 -25.99
N LEU A 302 17.70 -6.07 -25.45
CA LEU A 302 16.77 -7.04 -24.87
C LEU A 302 16.03 -6.44 -23.67
N PHE A 303 16.72 -5.71 -22.78
CA PHE A 303 16.05 -5.01 -21.69
C PHE A 303 15.06 -3.95 -22.17
N PHE A 304 15.39 -3.22 -23.23
CA PHE A 304 14.47 -2.24 -23.81
C PHE A 304 13.23 -2.92 -24.40
N LEU A 305 13.39 -4.00 -25.15
CA LEU A 305 12.27 -4.76 -25.72
C LEU A 305 11.39 -5.38 -24.63
N LEU A 306 11.99 -6.03 -23.64
CA LEU A 306 11.25 -6.60 -22.51
C LEU A 306 10.55 -5.52 -21.69
N ALA A 307 11.21 -4.40 -21.40
CA ALA A 307 10.62 -3.29 -20.66
C ALA A 307 9.43 -2.68 -21.41
N SER A 308 9.57 -2.48 -22.73
CA SER A 308 8.48 -1.97 -23.57
C SER A 308 7.31 -2.94 -23.63
N ALA A 309 7.57 -4.25 -23.81
CA ALA A 309 6.53 -5.27 -23.81
C ALA A 309 5.80 -5.37 -22.47
N ILE A 310 6.56 -5.42 -21.35
CA ILE A 310 6.01 -5.45 -19.99
C ILE A 310 5.19 -4.19 -19.70
N GLY A 311 5.71 -3.02 -20.09
CA GLY A 311 5.01 -1.75 -19.90
C GLY A 311 3.70 -1.67 -20.68
N ALA A 312 3.73 -1.95 -21.99
CA ALA A 312 2.55 -1.87 -22.84
C ALA A 312 1.49 -2.91 -22.44
N PHE A 313 1.90 -4.17 -22.24
CA PHE A 313 0.99 -5.24 -21.84
C PHE A 313 0.45 -5.01 -20.42
N GLY A 314 1.31 -4.62 -19.47
CA GLY A 314 0.91 -4.38 -18.09
C GLY A 314 -0.10 -3.25 -17.96
N ILE A 315 0.03 -2.18 -18.75
CA ILE A 315 -0.95 -1.09 -18.76
C ILE A 315 -2.30 -1.54 -19.31
N TRP A 316 -2.30 -2.30 -20.40
CA TRP A 316 -3.53 -2.87 -20.96
C TRP A 316 -4.24 -3.83 -19.99
N ASP A 317 -3.48 -4.57 -19.17
CA ASP A 317 -4.02 -5.50 -18.19
C ASP A 317 -4.48 -4.82 -16.88
N GLN A 318 -3.77 -3.78 -16.42
CA GLN A 318 -4.00 -3.17 -15.10
C GLN A 318 -5.03 -2.05 -15.10
N ILE A 319 -5.19 -1.33 -16.21
CA ILE A 319 -6.15 -0.23 -16.28
C ILE A 319 -7.55 -0.77 -16.53
N PRO A 320 -8.54 -0.49 -15.67
CA PRO A 320 -9.93 -0.86 -15.93
C PRO A 320 -10.47 -0.15 -17.18
N LYS A 321 -11.32 -0.83 -17.95
CA LYS A 321 -11.93 -0.25 -19.17
C LYS A 321 -12.76 1.01 -18.89
N ASN A 322 -13.35 1.10 -17.69
CA ASN A 322 -14.15 2.25 -17.24
C ASN A 322 -13.31 3.36 -16.59
N ALA A 323 -12.00 3.18 -16.41
CA ALA A 323 -11.11 4.22 -15.87
C ALA A 323 -10.81 5.35 -16.88
N LYS A 324 -11.73 5.61 -17.82
CA LYS A 324 -11.59 6.66 -18.82
C LYS A 324 -11.73 8.03 -18.15
N MET A 325 -10.89 8.98 -18.56
CA MET A 325 -10.99 10.41 -18.21
C MET A 325 -12.34 11.07 -18.52
N GLY A 326 -13.24 10.42 -19.28
CA GLY A 326 -14.54 10.97 -19.69
C GLY A 326 -15.54 11.22 -18.54
N THR A 327 -15.33 10.66 -17.34
CA THR A 327 -16.13 11.04 -16.16
C THR A 327 -15.85 12.48 -15.70
N TRP A 328 -14.75 13.10 -16.15
CA TRP A 328 -14.41 14.49 -15.83
C TRP A 328 -15.46 15.48 -16.31
N GLU A 329 -16.07 15.26 -17.48
CA GLU A 329 -17.07 16.22 -18.01
C GLU A 329 -18.33 16.27 -17.17
N ASN A 330 -18.80 15.12 -16.69
CA ASN A 330 -19.94 15.04 -15.78
C ASN A 330 -19.58 15.66 -14.42
N SER A 331 -18.45 15.26 -13.83
CA SER A 331 -18.01 15.82 -12.54
C SER A 331 -17.72 17.32 -12.61
N LYS A 332 -17.21 17.82 -13.75
CA LYS A 332 -17.01 19.24 -13.99
C LYS A 332 -18.35 19.97 -14.11
N THR A 333 -19.31 19.40 -14.83
CA THR A 333 -20.65 19.99 -14.97
C THR A 333 -21.36 20.04 -13.62
N GLU A 334 -21.33 18.96 -12.84
CA GLU A 334 -21.85 18.91 -11.47
C GLU A 334 -21.15 19.95 -10.58
N PHE A 335 -19.82 19.99 -10.56
CA PHE A 335 -19.06 20.97 -9.78
C PHE A 335 -19.40 22.43 -10.16
N ILE A 336 -19.52 22.74 -11.45
CA ILE A 336 -19.87 24.09 -11.91
C ILE A 336 -21.32 24.42 -11.51
N SER A 337 -22.24 23.46 -11.62
CA SER A 337 -23.62 23.61 -11.17
C SER A 337 -23.69 23.96 -9.69
N ASP A 338 -23.02 23.16 -8.85
CA ASP A 338 -22.99 23.34 -7.39
C ASP A 338 -22.35 24.68 -7.03
N LYS A 339 -21.20 25.01 -7.64
CA LYS A 339 -20.51 26.29 -7.44
C LYS A 339 -21.39 27.48 -7.80
N ASN A 340 -22.11 27.42 -8.92
CA ASN A 340 -22.99 28.51 -9.33
C ASN A 340 -24.20 28.64 -8.40
N PHE A 341 -24.76 27.52 -7.93
CA PHE A 341 -25.87 27.51 -6.97
C PHE A 341 -25.45 28.12 -5.63
N VAL A 342 -24.29 27.72 -5.09
CA VAL A 342 -23.73 28.28 -3.85
C VAL A 342 -23.46 29.78 -4.00
N LYS A 343 -22.90 30.20 -5.13
CA LYS A 343 -22.67 31.61 -5.43
C LYS A 343 -23.95 32.44 -5.40
N ILE A 344 -25.07 31.93 -5.93
CA ILE A 344 -26.37 32.61 -5.87
C ILE A 344 -26.84 32.75 -4.41
N ILE A 345 -26.63 31.74 -3.57
CA ILE A 345 -26.98 31.81 -2.14
C ILE A 345 -26.15 32.89 -1.44
N GLU A 346 -24.84 32.89 -1.66
CA GLU A 346 -23.92 33.89 -1.10
C GLU A 346 -24.32 35.31 -1.53
N GLU A 347 -24.64 35.49 -2.82
CA GLU A 347 -25.08 36.77 -3.40
C GLU A 347 -26.33 37.33 -2.72
N ASN A 348 -27.30 36.48 -2.41
CA ASN A 348 -28.55 36.89 -1.74
C ASN A 348 -28.40 37.14 -0.23
N LEU A 349 -27.29 36.71 0.38
CA LEU A 349 -27.07 36.81 1.82
C LEU A 349 -25.98 37.82 2.19
N HIS A 350 -25.31 38.46 1.22
CA HIS A 350 -24.22 39.41 1.45
C HIS A 350 -24.57 40.60 2.37
N GLU A 351 -25.82 41.02 2.44
CA GLU A 351 -26.26 42.14 3.29
C GLU A 351 -26.48 41.75 4.76
N LYS A 352 -26.41 40.46 5.09
CA LYS A 352 -26.57 39.96 6.47
C LYS A 352 -25.20 39.63 7.05
N GLU A 353 -24.76 40.38 8.05
CA GLU A 353 -23.58 39.96 8.83
C GLU A 353 -23.92 38.73 9.67
N ASN A 354 -23.02 37.74 9.73
CA ASN A 354 -23.09 36.55 10.59
C ASN A 354 -24.33 35.64 10.41
N PHE A 355 -24.68 35.25 9.17
CA PHE A 355 -25.70 34.22 8.95
C PHE A 355 -25.10 32.80 9.05
N MET A 356 -25.92 31.85 9.55
CA MET A 356 -25.62 30.42 9.53
C MET A 356 -26.62 29.73 8.59
N ILE A 357 -26.12 28.88 7.68
CA ILE A 357 -26.96 28.11 6.75
C ILE A 357 -27.15 26.70 7.34
N ILE A 358 -28.41 26.31 7.53
CA ILE A 358 -28.78 24.93 7.86
C ILE A 358 -29.20 24.23 6.57
N GLN A 359 -28.55 23.10 6.27
CA GLN A 359 -28.89 22.26 5.14
C GLN A 359 -29.84 21.14 5.57
N PHE A 360 -30.91 20.93 4.80
CA PHE A 360 -31.86 19.82 5.00
C PHE A 360 -31.76 18.82 3.84
N PRO A 361 -31.95 17.51 4.08
CA PRO A 361 -32.29 16.89 5.37
C PRO A 361 -31.08 16.80 6.31
N TYR A 362 -31.33 16.72 7.63
CA TYR A 362 -30.27 16.44 8.60
C TYR A 362 -29.66 15.06 8.32
N MET A 363 -28.34 15.01 8.21
CA MET A 363 -27.57 13.79 8.03
C MET A 363 -26.53 13.72 9.16
N PRO A 364 -26.60 12.72 10.06
CA PRO A 364 -25.60 12.56 11.09
C PRO A 364 -24.25 12.17 10.47
N TYR A 365 -23.16 12.62 11.09
CA TYR A 365 -21.80 12.30 10.68
C TYR A 365 -21.16 11.29 11.64
N PRO A 366 -20.33 10.34 11.16
CA PRO A 366 -20.00 9.98 9.77
C PRO A 366 -20.75 8.73 9.26
N GLU A 367 -20.66 8.45 7.96
CA GLU A 367 -21.11 7.19 7.33
C GLU A 367 -22.60 6.83 7.58
N ASN A 368 -23.52 7.81 7.58
CA ASN A 368 -24.95 7.57 7.82
C ASN A 368 -25.64 6.75 6.71
N GLY A 369 -25.07 6.77 5.50
CA GLY A 369 -25.71 6.26 4.31
C GLY A 369 -26.62 7.29 3.65
N PRO A 370 -26.99 7.06 2.39
CA PRO A 370 -27.69 8.05 1.58
C PRO A 370 -29.10 8.34 2.12
N ILE A 371 -29.48 9.61 2.15
CA ILE A 371 -30.86 10.06 2.40
C ILE A 371 -31.45 10.51 1.06
N HIS A 372 -32.43 9.75 0.56
CA HIS A 372 -32.96 9.90 -0.80
C HIS A 372 -31.85 9.86 -1.87
N ARG A 373 -31.52 10.99 -2.49
CA ARG A 373 -30.45 11.12 -3.48
C ARG A 373 -29.16 11.71 -2.89
N MET A 374 -29.21 12.26 -1.68
CA MET A 374 -28.07 12.87 -1.01
C MET A 374 -27.18 11.78 -0.42
N ARG A 375 -25.93 11.69 -0.88
CA ARG A 375 -24.94 10.75 -0.36
C ARG A 375 -24.21 11.32 0.86
N ASP A 376 -23.48 10.44 1.55
CA ASP A 376 -22.63 10.85 2.65
C ASP A 376 -21.68 11.97 2.23
N TYR A 377 -21.54 12.96 3.10
CA TYR A 377 -20.63 14.11 2.96
C TYR A 377 -20.99 15.12 1.86
N GLU A 378 -22.06 14.95 1.08
CA GLU A 378 -22.45 15.93 0.05
C GLU A 378 -22.82 17.29 0.64
N GLN A 379 -23.23 17.36 1.91
CA GLN A 379 -23.47 18.62 2.63
C GLN A 379 -22.22 19.52 2.70
N ILE A 380 -21.02 18.95 2.50
CA ILE A 380 -19.78 19.75 2.50
C ILE A 380 -19.59 20.55 1.21
N TYR A 381 -20.28 20.21 0.12
CA TYR A 381 -20.07 20.84 -1.19
C TYR A 381 -20.32 22.34 -1.17
N GLY A 382 -21.24 22.82 -0.33
CA GLY A 382 -21.49 24.24 -0.13
C GLY A 382 -20.36 25.01 0.56
N TYR A 383 -19.32 24.33 1.06
CA TYR A 383 -18.21 24.91 1.81
C TYR A 383 -16.83 24.65 1.15
N LEU A 384 -16.80 23.99 -0.02
CA LEU A 384 -15.62 23.74 -0.83
C LEU A 384 -15.52 24.78 -1.96
#